data_AF-A0A2I1HB64-F1
#
_entry.id   AF-A0A2I1HB64-F1
#
_cell.length_a   1.000
_cell.length_b   1.000
_cell.length_c   1.000
_cell.angle_alpha   90.00
_cell.angle_beta   90.00
_cell.angle_gamma   90.00
#
_symmetry.space_group_name_H-M   'P 1'
#
loop_
_entity.id
_entity.type
_entity.pdbx_description
1 polymer ?
#
loop_
_entity_poly.entity_id
_entity_poly.type
_entity_poly.pdbx_seq_one_letter_code
_entity_poly.pdbx_strand_id
1 'polypeptide(L)' 'NNSIDNYILSRVKDEKNAIYNGIRFSGPTFNSDLELYKDFSNELSIGCTKCYYEKHIGEVNGLYVEEFEVFQIM' A
#
# COMPACT_ATOMS: atom_id res chain seq x y z
N ASN A 1 21.13 -16.82 8.69
CA ASN A 1 20.20 -15.89 9.36
C ASN A 1 18.96 -15.69 8.50
N ASN A 2 17.92 -16.50 8.73
CA ASN A 2 16.60 -16.39 8.09
C ASN A 2 15.60 -15.78 9.09
N SER A 3 15.84 -14.55 9.57
CA SER A 3 14.81 -13.87 10.38
C SER A 3 13.69 -13.39 9.46
N ILE A 4 12.45 -13.53 9.91
CA ILE A 4 11.27 -13.01 9.20
C ILE A 4 11.36 -11.50 8.97
N ASP A 5 12.12 -10.79 9.82
CA ASP A 5 12.34 -9.36 9.72
C ASP A 5 12.97 -8.91 8.39
N ASN A 6 13.71 -9.80 7.72
CA ASN A 6 14.30 -9.51 6.42
C ASN A 6 13.26 -9.44 5.28
N TYR A 7 12.08 -10.01 5.48
CA TYR A 7 11.00 -10.05 4.49
C TYR A 7 9.90 -9.01 4.77
N ILE A 8 9.98 -8.29 5.89
CA ILE A 8 9.02 -7.26 6.25
C ILE A 8 9.40 -5.95 5.55
N LEU A 9 8.54 -5.50 4.64
CA LEU A 9 8.70 -4.22 3.94
C LEU A 9 8.66 -3.05 4.94
N SER A 10 7.64 -3.02 5.80
CA SER A 10 7.45 -1.96 6.78
C SER A 10 6.46 -2.38 7.86
N ARG A 11 6.58 -1.84 9.07
CA ARG A 11 5.61 -2.04 10.16
C ARG A 11 4.79 -0.76 10.37
N VAL A 12 3.52 -0.93 10.72
CA VAL A 12 2.65 0.20 11.06
C VAL A 12 3.06 0.76 12.43
N LYS A 13 3.07 2.09 12.57
CA LYS A 13 3.42 2.74 13.86
C LYS A 13 2.28 2.69 14.87
N ASP A 14 1.05 2.75 14.39
CA ASP A 14 -0.19 2.66 15.19
C ASP A 14 -1.14 1.71 14.46
N GLU A 15 -1.52 0.64 15.14
CA GLU A 15 -2.38 -0.44 14.65
C GLU A 15 -3.71 0.04 14.05
N LYS A 16 -4.25 1.17 14.53
CA LYS A 16 -5.48 1.75 13.97
C LYS A 16 -5.32 2.17 12.51
N ASN A 17 -4.11 2.52 12.09
CA ASN A 17 -3.82 2.89 10.72
C ASN A 17 -3.70 1.68 9.78
N ALA A 18 -3.50 0.47 10.30
CA ALA A 18 -3.45 -0.75 9.48
C ALA A 18 -4.82 -1.24 9.04
N ILE A 19 -5.88 -0.88 9.78
CA ILE A 19 -7.28 -1.24 9.47
C ILE A 19 -8.02 -0.12 8.73
N TYR A 20 -7.37 1.02 8.49
CA TYR A 20 -7.95 2.12 7.74
C TYR A 20 -7.90 1.83 6.24
N ASN A 21 -9.06 1.76 5.62
CA ASN A 21 -9.25 1.37 4.23
C ASN A 21 -9.42 2.55 3.25
N GLY A 22 -9.04 3.76 3.65
CA GLY A 22 -9.04 4.92 2.77
C GLY A 22 -10.37 5.67 2.72
N ILE A 23 -10.44 6.60 1.77
CA ILE A 23 -11.63 7.39 1.45
C ILE A 23 -12.39 6.77 0.27
N ARG A 24 -13.65 7.20 0.06
CA ARG A 24 -14.47 6.74 -1.06
C ARG A 24 -13.67 6.91 -2.38
N PHE A 25 -13.74 5.91 -3.26
CA PHE A 25 -13.06 5.83 -4.57
C PHE A 25 -11.60 5.31 -4.58
N SER A 26 -11.05 4.96 -3.42
CA SER A 26 -9.82 4.18 -3.32
C SER A 26 -10.10 2.68 -3.51
N GLY A 27 -9.17 1.96 -4.15
CA GLY A 27 -9.10 0.49 -4.13
C GLY A 27 -8.53 0.00 -2.79
N PRO A 28 -7.82 -1.14 -2.75
CA PRO A 28 -7.06 -1.55 -1.57
C PRO A 28 -6.07 -0.46 -1.14
N THR A 29 -6.02 -0.18 0.16
CA THR A 29 -5.09 0.80 0.73
C THR A 29 -4.49 0.30 2.04
N PHE A 30 -3.26 0.73 2.30
CA PHE A 30 -2.61 0.70 3.60
C PHE A 30 -2.46 2.15 4.08
N ASN A 31 -3.61 2.78 4.35
CA ASN A 31 -3.70 4.21 4.56
C ASN A 31 -3.09 4.99 3.37
N SER A 32 -2.57 6.19 3.59
CA SER A 32 -1.88 6.95 2.54
C SER A 32 -0.51 6.37 2.15
N ASP A 33 -0.03 5.31 2.82
CA ASP A 33 1.33 4.80 2.59
C ASP A 33 1.42 3.91 1.35
N LEU A 34 0.34 3.20 1.01
CA LEU A 34 0.22 2.46 -0.23
C LEU A 34 -1.24 2.44 -0.65
N GLU A 35 -1.56 3.03 -1.79
CA GLU A 35 -2.93 3.13 -2.29
C GLU A 35 -3.01 2.71 -3.75
N LEU A 36 -3.99 1.86 -4.04
CA LEU A 36 -4.44 1.63 -5.41
C LEU A 36 -5.62 2.55 -5.69
N TYR A 37 -5.54 3.36 -6.73
CA TYR A 37 -6.59 4.33 -7.06
C TYR A 37 -6.73 4.53 -8.57
N LYS A 38 -7.79 5.22 -8.97
CA LYS A 38 -7.93 5.71 -10.34
C LYS A 38 -7.50 7.15 -10.42
N ASP A 39 -6.57 7.45 -11.32
CA ASP A 39 -6.10 8.82 -11.52
C ASP A 39 -7.12 9.68 -12.30
N PHE A 40 -6.73 10.92 -12.63
CA PHE A 40 -7.58 11.84 -13.39
C PHE A 40 -7.86 11.38 -14.83
N SER A 41 -7.02 10.51 -15.37
CA SER A 41 -7.20 9.86 -16.67
C SER A 41 -8.07 8.59 -16.57
N ASN A 42 -8.57 8.27 -15.37
CA ASN A 42 -9.32 7.06 -15.05
C ASN A 42 -8.50 5.77 -15.29
N GLU A 43 -7.16 5.88 -15.28
CA GLU A 43 -6.22 4.78 -15.33
C GLU A 43 -5.92 4.28 -13.91
N LEU A 44 -5.62 2.97 -13.79
CA LEU A 44 -5.28 2.36 -12.52
C LEU A 44 -3.84 2.73 -12.15
N SER A 45 -3.67 3.33 -10.98
CA SER A 45 -2.37 3.85 -10.53
C SER A 45 -2.10 3.45 -9.10
N ILE A 46 -0.80 3.40 -8.76
CA ILE A 46 -0.33 3.16 -7.40
C ILE A 46 0.32 4.41 -6.82
N GLY A 47 -0.15 4.80 -5.64
CA GLY A 47 0.39 5.87 -4.83
C GLY A 47 1.16 5.26 -3.67
N CYS A 48 2.37 5.76 -3.43
CA CYS A 48 3.13 5.36 -2.24
C CYS A 48 3.69 6.61 -1.57
N THR A 49 3.43 6.72 -0.27
CA THR A 49 3.94 7.82 0.55
C THR A 49 4.48 7.22 1.84
N LYS A 50 5.39 7.89 2.53
CA LYS A 50 5.82 7.45 3.86
C LYS A 50 5.16 8.32 4.93
N CYS A 51 4.15 7.79 5.62
CA CYS A 51 3.39 8.51 6.65
C CYS A 51 3.24 7.66 7.93
N TYR A 52 2.43 6.61 7.89
CA TYR A 52 2.00 5.83 9.05
C TYR A 52 2.83 4.56 9.27
N TYR A 53 3.60 4.16 8.27
CA TYR A 53 4.52 3.03 8.38
C TYR A 53 5.95 3.51 8.64
N GLU A 54 6.78 2.63 9.22
CA GLU A 54 8.15 2.95 9.63
C GLU A 54 9.05 3.32 8.45
N LYS A 55 8.92 2.56 7.37
CA LYS A 55 9.63 2.68 6.09
C LYS A 55 8.64 2.90 4.94
N HIS A 56 9.15 3.41 3.82
CA HIS A 56 8.40 3.48 2.55
C HIS A 56 8.06 2.05 2.10
N ILE A 57 6.80 1.79 1.73
CA ILE A 57 6.31 0.42 1.46
C ILE A 57 6.67 -0.05 0.05
N GLY A 58 6.53 0.84 -0.95
CA GLY A 58 6.95 0.59 -2.33
C GLY A 58 8.25 1.32 -2.67
N GLU A 59 8.84 1.04 -3.82
CA GLU A 59 9.95 1.85 -4.34
C GLU A 59 9.49 2.93 -5.32
N VAL A 60 8.22 2.92 -5.74
CA VAL A 60 7.77 3.69 -6.90
C VAL A 60 6.45 4.41 -6.65
N ASN A 61 6.42 5.69 -7.05
CA ASN A 61 5.25 6.56 -7.01
C ASN A 61 4.79 6.86 -8.43
N GLY A 62 3.47 6.88 -8.66
CA GLY A 62 2.91 7.34 -9.93
C GLY A 62 3.14 6.38 -11.10
N LEU A 63 3.28 5.08 -10.81
CA LEU A 63 3.22 4.06 -11.86
C LEU A 63 1.79 3.73 -12.21
N TYR A 64 1.54 3.54 -13.50
CA TYR A 64 0.37 2.85 -13.99
C TYR A 64 0.51 1.36 -13.66
N VAL A 65 -0.57 0.80 -13.11
CA VAL A 65 -0.65 -0.62 -12.75
C VAL A 65 -1.40 -1.32 -13.88
N GLU A 66 -0.73 -2.27 -14.55
CA GLU A 66 -1.36 -3.13 -15.55
C GLU A 66 -2.27 -4.18 -14.88
N GLU A 67 -1.75 -4.82 -13.83
CA GLU A 67 -2.46 -5.88 -13.10
C GLU A 67 -2.08 -5.89 -11.61
N PHE A 68 -3.01 -6.39 -10.77
CA PHE A 68 -2.75 -6.70 -9.37
C PHE A 68 -3.50 -7.98 -8.97
N GLU A 69 -2.93 -8.75 -8.05
CA GLU A 69 -3.50 -10.00 -7.56
C GLU A 69 -3.75 -9.92 -6.05
N VAL A 70 -4.86 -10.48 -5.58
CA VAL A 70 -5.21 -10.56 -4.16
C VAL A 70 -5.29 -12.02 -3.76
N PHE A 71 -4.46 -12.41 -2.79
CA PHE A 71 -4.43 -13.75 -2.24
C PHE A 71 -5.05 -13.79 -0.85
N GLN A 72 -5.98 -14.72 -0.64
CA GLN A 72 -6.47 -15.04 0.70
C GLN A 72 -5.68 -16.24 1.23
N ILE A 73 -5.03 -16.07 2.38
CA ILE A 73 -4.32 -17.14 3.09
C ILE A 73 -5.27 -17.67 4.18
N MET A 74 -5.47 -18.99 4.22
CA MET A 74 -6.33 -19.70 5.19
C MET A 74 -5.57 -20.10 6.45
#